data_AF-A0A7S1MWG1-F1
#
_entry.id   AF-A0A7S1MWG1-F1
#
_cell.length_a   1.000
_cell.length_b   1.000
_cell.length_c   1.000
_cell.angle_alpha   90.00
_cell.angle_beta   90.00
_cell.angle_gamma   90.00
#
_symmetry.space_group_name_H-M   'P 1'
#
loop_
_entity.id
_entity.type
_entity.pdbx_description
1 polymer ?
#
loop_
_entity_poly.entity_id
_entity_poly.type
_entity_poly.pdbx_seq_one_letter_code
_entity_poly.pdbx_strand_id
1 'polypeptide(L)'
;MCLAMHPPPGRASTEEPLFDILQKPFLPFSNSLWVITFFFLVFSAIVMMITDGHNIDDYNNQGKVPILFKSLYFAFAGYVQGGSANLPASVPGRTATLGFGFFVLITLASYTANLATILVTRGSATGITNAQDAVDKGIEICIAMVVEEQLRKIFPTAKFKPMVGTSDIPKAIGRGDCGAGILQETAIEGMHAGRFSVGDCKLVDDGKLTEEEAYCVRDENGDARTDRDCYLARAGDLIMSVPLSVPIRTDLVQSLGWAIRKTLQEGVVDEGKATFSQTLPPPACGEDGSLEEAAKNPLESLRLPANSMLGTTIISIFVMVLALLLSALEIHTGKTIQEILGCANLRDPDMAGEERKKGQRRALAPSGSMRN
;
A
#
# COMPACT_ATOMS: atom_id res chain seq x y z
N MET A 1 21.29 -12.27 7.65
CA MET A 1 20.06 -11.53 7.25
C MET A 1 19.45 -10.92 8.49
N CYS A 2 18.61 -9.89 8.37
CA CYS A 2 17.92 -9.29 9.53
C CYS A 2 16.55 -9.97 9.73
N LEU A 3 16.15 -10.21 10.96
CA LEU A 3 14.81 -10.60 11.37
C LEU A 3 14.17 -9.43 12.10
N ALA A 4 12.86 -9.27 11.93
CA ALA A 4 12.09 -8.22 12.57
C ALA A 4 10.78 -8.79 13.11
N MET A 5 10.36 -8.26 14.27
CA MET A 5 9.17 -8.72 14.97
C MET A 5 7.90 -8.31 14.20
N HIS A 6 7.06 -9.28 13.82
CA HIS A 6 5.66 -8.99 13.54
C HIS A 6 4.95 -8.75 14.88
N PRO A 7 4.12 -7.70 15.03
CA PRO A 7 3.39 -7.49 16.27
C PRO A 7 2.54 -8.74 16.59
N PRO A 8 2.55 -9.24 17.84
CA PRO A 8 1.76 -10.39 18.23
C PRO A 8 0.26 -10.12 18.02
N PRO A 9 -0.53 -11.10 17.56
CA PRO A 9 -1.98 -10.97 17.42
C PRO A 9 -2.59 -10.94 18.83
N GLY A 10 -2.68 -9.77 19.47
CA GLY A 10 -3.25 -9.69 20.81
C GLY A 10 -3.07 -8.41 21.60
N ARG A 11 -2.29 -7.42 21.15
CA ARG A 11 -2.28 -6.11 21.83
C ARG A 11 -3.38 -5.21 21.28
N ALA A 12 -4.38 -5.00 22.13
CA ALA A 12 -5.51 -4.07 22.07
C ALA A 12 -5.51 -3.08 20.90
N SER A 13 -6.62 -3.07 20.17
CA SER A 13 -7.04 -1.99 19.28
C SER A 13 -7.02 -0.65 20.01
N THR A 14 -5.89 0.06 20.00
CA THR A 14 -5.90 1.51 20.13
C THR A 14 -6.82 2.02 19.03
N GLU A 15 -7.95 2.62 19.41
CA GLU A 15 -8.84 3.30 18.48
C GLU A 15 -7.99 4.32 17.71
N GLU A 16 -7.64 4.00 16.46
CA GLU A 16 -6.98 4.96 15.60
C GLU A 16 -7.92 6.16 15.46
N PRO A 17 -7.45 7.40 15.72
CA PRO A 17 -8.31 8.55 15.65
C PRO A 17 -8.93 8.64 14.25
N LEU A 18 -10.21 9.01 14.17
CA LEU A 18 -10.99 9.10 12.91
C LEU A 18 -10.24 9.82 11.79
N PHE A 19 -9.46 10.85 12.16
CA PHE A 19 -8.65 11.63 11.24
C PHE A 19 -7.59 10.78 10.49
N ASP A 20 -6.92 9.86 11.19
CA ASP A 20 -5.91 8.99 10.59
C ASP A 20 -6.55 8.04 9.57
N ILE A 21 -7.75 7.55 9.87
CA ILE A 21 -8.53 6.71 8.95
C ILE A 21 -8.94 7.51 7.70
N LEU A 22 -9.38 8.76 7.89
CA LEU A 22 -9.80 9.65 6.80
C LEU A 22 -8.64 10.11 5.90
N GLN A 23 -7.42 10.20 6.43
CA GLN A 23 -6.25 10.61 5.66
C GLN A 23 -5.66 9.48 4.80
N LYS A 24 -5.94 8.20 5.13
CA LYS A 24 -5.40 7.03 4.39
C LYS A 24 -5.55 7.10 2.86
N PRO A 25 -6.68 7.53 2.28
CA PRO A 25 -6.83 7.64 0.82
C PRO A 25 -5.93 8.69 0.18
N PHE A 26 -5.46 9.71 0.92
CA PHE A 26 -4.63 10.79 0.40
C PHE A 26 -3.12 10.48 0.44
N LEU A 27 -2.73 9.39 1.11
CA LEU A 27 -1.33 8.97 1.29
C LEU A 27 -0.52 8.73 -0.01
N PRO A 28 -1.10 8.27 -1.15
CA PRO A 28 -0.31 8.01 -2.35
C PRO A 28 0.38 9.24 -2.93
N PHE A 29 -0.08 10.45 -2.58
CA PHE A 29 0.52 11.72 -2.99
C PHE A 29 0.90 12.57 -1.80
N SER A 30 1.99 13.32 -1.94
CA SER A 30 2.38 14.32 -0.96
C SER A 30 1.42 15.52 -1.01
N ASN A 31 1.30 16.23 0.12
CA ASN A 31 0.49 17.46 0.20
C ASN A 31 0.89 18.50 -0.86
N SER A 32 2.19 18.58 -1.19
CA SER A 32 2.70 19.47 -2.23
C SER A 32 2.14 19.13 -3.62
N LEU A 33 2.02 17.84 -3.96
CA LEU A 33 1.45 17.40 -5.24
C LEU A 33 -0.04 17.72 -5.32
N TRP A 34 -0.81 17.52 -4.24
CA TRP A 34 -2.22 17.88 -4.20
C TRP A 34 -2.45 19.37 -4.47
N VAL A 35 -1.61 20.24 -3.92
CA VAL A 35 -1.65 21.68 -4.16
C VAL A 35 -1.33 22.02 -5.62
N ILE A 36 -0.30 21.39 -6.21
CA ILE A 36 0.05 21.58 -7.63
C ILE A 36 -1.10 21.13 -8.54
N THR A 37 -1.69 19.96 -8.28
CA THR A 37 -2.85 19.46 -9.02
C THR A 37 -4.02 20.42 -8.92
N PHE A 38 -4.34 20.93 -7.72
CA PHE A 38 -5.41 21.91 -7.54
C PHE A 38 -5.19 23.16 -8.40
N PHE A 39 -3.97 23.74 -8.38
CA PHE A 39 -3.66 24.90 -9.22
C PHE A 39 -3.72 24.60 -10.70
N PHE A 40 -3.30 23.41 -11.13
CA PHE A 40 -3.43 22.97 -12.51
C PHE A 40 -4.90 22.84 -12.94
N LEU A 41 -5.78 22.35 -12.06
CA LEU A 41 -7.23 22.26 -12.34
C LEU A 41 -7.86 23.65 -12.50
N VAL A 42 -7.50 24.59 -11.62
CA VAL A 42 -7.96 25.99 -11.71
C VAL A 42 -7.44 26.65 -13.00
N PHE A 43 -6.16 26.46 -13.33
CA PHE A 43 -5.57 26.95 -14.57
C PHE A 43 -6.29 26.35 -15.80
N SER A 44 -6.51 25.04 -15.81
CA SER A 44 -7.22 24.35 -16.89
C SER A 44 -8.65 24.87 -17.03
N ALA A 45 -9.35 25.15 -15.93
CA ALA A 45 -10.68 25.75 -15.95
C ALA A 45 -10.68 27.15 -16.59
N ILE A 46 -9.68 27.99 -16.28
CA ILE A 46 -9.52 29.31 -16.90
C ILE A 46 -9.25 29.18 -18.40
N VAL A 47 -8.39 28.25 -18.81
CA VAL A 47 -8.10 28.00 -20.24
C VAL A 47 -9.37 27.57 -20.97
N MET A 48 -10.14 26.61 -20.41
CA MET A 48 -11.40 26.15 -21.00
C MET A 48 -12.44 27.27 -21.08
N MET A 49 -12.52 28.14 -20.08
CA MET A 49 -13.38 29.33 -20.10
C MET A 49 -13.00 30.28 -21.25
N ILE A 50 -11.70 30.51 -21.49
CA ILE A 50 -11.23 31.39 -22.56
C ILE A 50 -11.49 30.78 -23.94
N THR A 51 -11.20 29.49 -24.11
CA THR A 51 -11.30 28.83 -25.42
C THR A 51 -12.72 28.50 -25.82
N ASP A 52 -13.55 28.10 -24.85
CA ASP A 52 -14.87 27.48 -25.11
C ASP A 52 -16.02 28.14 -24.34
N GLY A 53 -15.78 29.26 -23.64
CA GLY A 53 -16.83 29.98 -22.90
C GLY A 53 -17.98 30.54 -23.76
N HIS A 54 -17.83 30.55 -25.09
CA HIS A 54 -18.88 30.94 -26.04
C HIS A 54 -19.71 29.74 -26.57
N ASN A 55 -19.40 28.52 -26.14
CA ASN A 55 -20.11 27.32 -26.56
C ASN A 55 -21.48 27.26 -25.84
N ILE A 56 -22.56 27.47 -26.58
CA ILE A 56 -23.93 27.59 -26.04
C ILE A 56 -24.42 26.26 -25.45
N ASP A 57 -23.97 25.13 -26.00
CA ASP A 57 -24.40 23.79 -25.56
C ASP A 57 -23.88 23.50 -24.13
N ASP A 58 -22.65 23.91 -23.84
CA ASP A 58 -22.01 23.69 -22.54
C ASP A 58 -22.15 24.89 -21.59
N TYR A 59 -22.25 26.11 -22.10
CA TYR A 59 -22.33 27.36 -21.35
C TYR A 59 -23.54 28.17 -21.84
N ASN A 60 -24.67 28.03 -21.14
CA ASN A 60 -25.97 28.60 -21.51
C ASN A 60 -26.05 30.14 -21.37
N ASN A 61 -25.21 30.89 -22.11
CA ASN A 61 -25.13 32.35 -22.18
C ASN A 61 -25.25 33.07 -20.82
N GLN A 62 -24.52 32.57 -19.81
CA GLN A 62 -24.48 33.17 -18.48
C GLN A 62 -23.33 34.18 -18.39
N GLY A 63 -23.35 35.06 -17.38
CA GLY A 63 -22.22 35.99 -17.16
C GLY A 63 -20.90 35.26 -16.87
N LYS A 64 -19.79 36.02 -16.89
CA LYS A 64 -18.42 35.47 -16.76
C LYS A 64 -18.19 34.66 -15.47
N VAL A 65 -18.84 35.02 -14.37
CA VAL A 65 -18.66 34.38 -13.06
C VAL A 65 -19.32 32.99 -13.00
N PRO A 66 -20.62 32.81 -13.36
CA PRO A 66 -21.22 31.48 -13.49
C PRO A 66 -20.47 30.54 -14.45
N ILE A 67 -19.97 31.07 -15.58
CA ILE A 67 -19.16 30.31 -16.53
C ILE A 67 -17.90 29.77 -15.83
N LEU A 68 -17.18 30.61 -15.07
CA LEU A 68 -15.98 30.19 -14.35
C LEU A 68 -16.26 29.05 -13.35
N PHE A 69 -17.33 29.16 -12.55
CA PHE A 69 -17.70 28.09 -11.61
C PHE A 69 -18.09 26.81 -12.33
N LYS A 70 -18.78 26.92 -13.47
CA LYS A 70 -19.15 25.77 -14.29
C LYS A 70 -17.93 25.11 -14.94
N SER A 71 -17.00 25.88 -15.49
CA SER A 71 -15.73 25.39 -16.02
C SER A 71 -14.87 24.74 -14.93
N LEU A 72 -14.86 25.30 -13.72
CA LEU A 72 -14.17 24.71 -12.58
C LEU A 72 -14.78 23.38 -12.20
N TYR A 73 -16.12 23.30 -12.10
CA TYR A 73 -16.82 22.04 -11.87
C TYR A 73 -16.48 21.00 -12.93
N PHE A 74 -16.47 21.35 -14.23
CA PHE A 74 -16.10 20.41 -15.29
C PHE A 74 -14.64 19.95 -15.21
N ALA A 75 -13.70 20.84 -14.84
CA ALA A 75 -12.30 20.46 -14.63
C ALA A 75 -12.14 19.48 -13.46
N PHE A 76 -12.81 19.73 -12.33
CA PHE A 76 -12.77 18.83 -11.17
C PHE A 76 -13.50 17.51 -11.43
N ALA A 77 -14.72 17.56 -11.97
CA ALA A 77 -15.49 16.38 -12.34
C ALA A 77 -14.74 15.54 -13.36
N GLY A 78 -14.10 16.19 -14.35
CA GLY A 78 -13.30 15.51 -15.35
C GLY A 78 -12.06 14.83 -14.76
N TYR A 79 -11.36 15.48 -13.84
CA TYR A 79 -10.22 14.87 -13.13
C TYR A 79 -10.64 13.62 -12.35
N VAL A 80 -11.77 13.68 -11.62
CA VAL A 80 -12.28 12.55 -10.83
C VAL A 80 -12.81 11.41 -11.71
N GLN A 81 -13.44 11.74 -12.85
CA GLN A 81 -13.97 10.75 -13.80
C GLN A 81 -12.89 10.14 -14.70
N GLY A 82 -11.68 10.71 -14.72
CA GLY A 82 -10.58 10.25 -15.59
C GLY A 82 -10.68 10.70 -17.05
N GLY A 83 -11.39 11.79 -17.34
CA GLY A 83 -11.58 12.31 -18.70
C GLY A 83 -12.25 13.68 -18.74
N SER A 84 -12.43 14.30 -19.90
CA SER A 84 -13.13 15.60 -19.96
C SER A 84 -14.64 15.44 -19.85
N ALA A 85 -15.28 16.20 -18.95
CA ALA A 85 -16.73 16.19 -18.77
C ALA A 85 -17.48 17.06 -19.81
N ASN A 86 -16.77 17.88 -20.59
CA ASN A 86 -17.30 18.79 -21.58
C ASN A 86 -16.85 18.42 -23.00
N LEU A 87 -17.62 18.84 -24.02
CA LEU A 87 -17.32 18.57 -25.42
C LEU A 87 -17.00 19.87 -26.14
N PRO A 88 -15.70 20.25 -26.23
CA PRO A 88 -15.33 21.52 -26.84
C PRO A 88 -15.65 21.56 -28.34
N ALA A 89 -16.39 22.61 -28.73
CA ALA A 89 -16.73 22.86 -30.13
C ALA A 89 -15.53 23.47 -30.88
N SER A 90 -14.73 24.30 -30.19
CA SER A 90 -13.59 25.02 -30.77
C SER A 90 -12.35 24.13 -30.96
N VAL A 91 -11.60 24.35 -32.05
CA VAL A 91 -10.28 23.71 -32.27
C VAL A 91 -9.31 23.96 -31.10
N PRO A 92 -9.10 25.20 -30.61
CA PRO A 92 -8.24 25.43 -29.44
C PRO A 92 -8.75 24.74 -28.17
N GLY A 93 -10.08 24.68 -27.96
CA GLY A 93 -10.67 23.93 -26.85
C GLY A 93 -10.39 22.43 -26.92
N ARG A 94 -10.47 21.83 -28.12
CA ARG A 94 -10.11 20.42 -28.34
C ARG A 94 -8.64 20.14 -28.01
N THR A 95 -7.73 21.03 -28.43
CA THR A 95 -6.30 20.89 -28.08
C THR A 95 -6.06 21.05 -26.58
N ALA A 96 -6.73 22.00 -25.92
CA ALA A 96 -6.65 22.16 -24.47
C ALA A 96 -7.16 20.92 -23.73
N THR A 97 -8.28 20.34 -24.19
CA THR A 97 -8.83 19.09 -23.64
C THR A 97 -7.90 17.90 -23.82
N LEU A 98 -7.17 17.80 -24.95
CA LEU A 98 -6.13 16.77 -25.12
C LEU A 98 -4.99 16.92 -24.10
N GLY A 99 -4.52 18.15 -23.86
CA GLY A 99 -3.50 18.43 -22.85
C GLY A 99 -3.98 18.11 -21.43
N PHE A 100 -5.22 18.49 -21.10
CA PHE A 100 -5.87 18.14 -19.84
C PHE A 100 -6.01 16.63 -19.66
N GLY A 101 -6.49 15.92 -20.68
CA GLY A 101 -6.63 14.46 -20.66
C GLY A 101 -5.29 13.74 -20.46
N PHE A 102 -4.21 14.22 -21.09
CA PHE A 102 -2.87 13.67 -20.87
C PHE A 102 -2.40 13.85 -19.42
N PHE A 103 -2.62 15.03 -18.83
CA PHE A 103 -2.31 15.27 -17.42
C PHE A 103 -3.10 14.33 -16.49
N VAL A 104 -4.41 14.21 -16.70
CA VAL A 104 -5.28 13.30 -15.92
C VAL A 104 -4.79 11.86 -16.03
N LEU A 105 -4.45 11.40 -17.23
CA LEU A 105 -3.92 10.05 -17.45
C LEU A 105 -2.65 9.79 -16.65
N ILE A 106 -1.67 10.71 -16.71
CA ILE A 106 -0.39 10.54 -16.00
C ILE A 106 -0.57 10.60 -14.48
N THR A 107 -1.39 11.54 -13.97
CA THR A 107 -1.65 11.65 -12.53
C THR A 107 -2.39 10.44 -11.99
N LEU A 108 -3.44 9.94 -12.66
CA LEU A 108 -4.15 8.74 -12.24
C LEU A 108 -3.26 7.50 -12.29
N ALA A 109 -2.45 7.33 -13.34
CA ALA A 109 -1.49 6.24 -13.43
C ALA A 109 -0.44 6.27 -12.31
N SER A 110 0.04 7.46 -11.94
CA SER A 110 0.99 7.63 -10.85
C SER A 110 0.34 7.36 -9.49
N TYR A 111 -0.91 7.79 -9.31
CA TYR A 111 -1.69 7.51 -8.10
C TYR A 111 -1.87 6.01 -7.89
N THR A 112 -2.28 5.27 -8.93
CA THR A 112 -2.48 3.81 -8.85
C THR A 112 -1.17 3.06 -8.66
N ALA A 113 -0.08 3.49 -9.33
CA ALA A 113 1.25 2.91 -9.13
C ALA A 113 1.75 3.08 -7.70
N ASN A 114 1.68 4.29 -7.14
CA ASN A 114 2.10 4.56 -5.76
C ASN A 114 1.23 3.80 -4.76
N LEU A 115 -0.09 3.75 -4.98
CA LEU A 115 -0.99 2.96 -4.15
C LEU A 115 -0.62 1.47 -4.18
N ALA A 116 -0.32 0.91 -5.36
CA ALA A 116 0.11 -0.48 -5.49
C ALA A 116 1.43 -0.75 -4.73
N THR A 117 2.42 0.14 -4.83
CA THR A 117 3.66 0.05 -4.05
C THR A 117 3.40 0.08 -2.54
N ILE A 118 2.50 0.95 -2.08
CA ILE A 118 2.12 1.00 -0.65
C ILE A 118 1.46 -0.30 -0.21
N LEU A 119 0.58 -0.88 -1.03
CA LEU A 119 -0.08 -2.15 -0.71
C LEU A 119 0.91 -3.32 -0.62
N VAL A 120 1.86 -3.39 -1.54
CA VAL A 120 2.92 -4.41 -1.52
C VAL A 120 3.84 -4.25 -0.31
N THR A 121 4.26 -3.02 0.00
CA THR A 121 5.17 -2.75 1.12
C THR A 121 4.51 -2.92 2.48
N ARG A 122 3.21 -2.62 2.63
CA ARG A 122 2.45 -2.90 3.86
C ARG A 122 2.21 -4.38 4.09
N GLY A 123 2.17 -5.20 3.04
CA GLY A 123 2.17 -6.66 3.16
C GLY A 123 3.45 -7.19 3.82
N SER A 124 4.55 -6.44 3.76
CA SER A 124 5.78 -6.70 4.51
C SER A 124 5.71 -6.03 5.90
N ALA A 125 4.85 -6.56 6.77
CA ALA A 125 4.43 -5.96 8.04
C ALA A 125 5.51 -5.83 9.14
N THR A 126 6.79 -6.04 8.85
CA THR A 126 7.86 -5.98 9.87
C THR A 126 8.29 -4.58 10.27
N GLY A 127 7.88 -3.54 9.53
CA GLY A 127 8.30 -2.17 9.78
C GLY A 127 9.82 -1.95 9.67
N ILE A 128 10.60 -2.96 9.32
CA ILE A 128 12.06 -2.93 9.12
C ILE A 128 12.32 -3.56 7.76
N THR A 129 12.84 -2.75 6.84
CA THR A 129 13.10 -3.19 5.46
C THR A 129 14.48 -3.84 5.30
N ASN A 130 15.47 -3.37 6.05
CA ASN A 130 16.84 -3.85 6.00
C ASN A 130 17.55 -3.56 7.33
N ALA A 131 18.79 -4.06 7.47
CA ALA A 131 19.57 -3.86 8.70
C ALA A 131 19.85 -2.39 9.00
N GLN A 132 20.07 -1.55 7.99
CA GLN A 132 20.32 -0.11 8.18
C GLN A 132 19.09 0.61 8.75
N ASP A 133 17.89 0.25 8.28
CA ASP A 133 16.63 0.79 8.78
C ASP A 133 16.42 0.49 10.27
N ALA A 134 16.82 -0.70 10.74
CA ALA A 134 16.81 -1.02 12.17
C ALA A 134 17.79 -0.14 12.98
N VAL A 135 18.97 0.14 12.40
CA VAL A 135 19.98 1.02 13.01
C VAL A 135 19.50 2.46 13.09
N ASP A 136 18.92 2.98 12.00
CA ASP A 136 18.42 4.35 11.92
C ASP A 136 17.25 4.60 12.87
N LYS A 137 16.39 3.59 13.06
CA LYS A 137 15.31 3.60 14.07
C LYS A 137 15.81 3.42 15.51
N GLY A 138 17.10 3.16 15.71
CA GLY A 138 17.70 2.97 17.03
C GLY A 138 17.21 1.73 17.76
N ILE A 139 16.78 0.71 17.01
CA ILE A 139 16.28 -0.57 17.51
C ILE A 139 17.45 -1.40 18.04
N GLU A 140 17.23 -2.11 19.13
CA GLU A 140 18.22 -3.04 19.69
C GLU A 140 18.25 -4.34 18.88
N ILE A 141 19.43 -4.68 18.35
CA ILE A 141 19.65 -5.79 17.43
C ILE A 141 20.41 -6.91 18.16
N CYS A 142 19.77 -8.07 18.26
CA CYS A 142 20.36 -9.29 18.78
C CYS A 142 21.32 -9.92 17.76
N ILE A 143 22.54 -10.24 18.19
CA ILE A 143 23.56 -10.84 17.31
C ILE A 143 24.29 -11.98 18.02
N ALA A 144 24.83 -12.92 17.28
CA ALA A 144 25.72 -13.92 17.89
C ALA A 144 27.06 -13.27 18.26
N MET A 145 27.59 -13.61 19.45
CA MET A 145 28.85 -13.07 19.97
C MET A 145 30.02 -13.19 18.98
N VAL A 146 30.06 -14.28 18.20
CA VAL A 146 31.13 -14.55 17.21
C VAL A 146 31.22 -13.53 16.06
N VAL A 147 30.14 -12.81 15.75
CA VAL A 147 30.11 -11.84 14.63
C VAL A 147 30.09 -10.39 15.11
N GLU A 148 30.15 -10.16 16.42
CA GLU A 148 30.03 -8.82 17.01
C GLU A 148 31.08 -7.84 16.48
N GLU A 149 32.35 -8.22 16.47
CA GLU A 149 33.42 -7.33 15.99
C GLU A 149 33.26 -6.96 14.52
N GLN A 150 32.78 -7.90 13.71
CA GLN A 150 32.56 -7.69 12.27
C GLN A 150 31.38 -6.73 12.05
N LEU A 151 30.28 -6.94 12.77
CA LEU A 151 29.09 -6.11 12.66
C LEU A 151 29.29 -4.71 13.24
N ARG A 152 30.06 -4.55 14.32
CA ARG A 152 30.42 -3.23 14.87
C ARG A 152 31.28 -2.41 13.90
N LYS A 153 32.08 -3.06 13.05
CA LYS A 153 32.82 -2.37 11.97
C LYS A 153 31.90 -1.90 10.85
N ILE A 154 30.89 -2.70 10.50
CA ILE A 154 29.94 -2.39 9.42
C ILE A 154 28.92 -1.33 9.89
N PHE A 155 28.39 -1.47 11.11
CA PHE A 155 27.39 -0.58 11.70
C PHE A 155 27.88 -0.04 13.06
N PRO A 156 28.74 1.00 13.07
CA PRO A 156 29.35 1.51 14.29
C PRO A 156 28.35 2.17 15.25
N THR A 157 27.22 2.67 14.72
CA THR A 157 26.18 3.37 15.50
C THR A 157 25.07 2.44 16.00
N ALA A 158 25.11 1.15 15.66
CA ALA A 158 24.08 0.19 16.01
C ALA A 158 24.14 -0.22 17.49
N LYS A 159 22.96 -0.45 18.08
CA LYS A 159 22.82 -1.01 19.44
C LYS A 159 22.77 -2.53 19.34
N PHE A 160 23.92 -3.17 19.50
CA PHE A 160 24.03 -4.63 19.49
C PHE A 160 23.96 -5.24 20.88
N LYS A 161 23.12 -6.27 21.03
CA LYS A 161 23.03 -7.13 22.21
C LYS A 161 23.59 -8.51 21.87
N PRO A 162 24.81 -8.86 22.30
CA PRO A 162 25.42 -10.13 21.96
C PRO A 162 24.74 -11.28 22.71
N MET A 163 24.46 -12.36 21.98
CA MET A 163 23.89 -13.61 22.49
C MET A 163 24.93 -14.73 22.36
N VAL A 164 24.85 -15.71 23.26
CA VAL A 164 25.78 -16.86 23.32
C VAL A 164 25.65 -17.68 22.03
N GLY A 165 24.43 -18.02 21.63
CA GLY A 165 24.15 -18.73 20.40
C GLY A 165 23.17 -17.99 19.49
N THR A 166 23.18 -18.36 18.21
CA THR A 166 22.15 -17.92 17.25
C THR A 166 20.76 -18.44 17.61
N SER A 167 20.68 -19.59 18.30
CA SER A 167 19.43 -20.17 18.79
C SER A 167 18.74 -19.34 19.86
N ASP A 168 19.49 -18.49 20.57
CA ASP A 168 18.92 -17.66 21.64
C ASP A 168 18.26 -16.39 21.11
N ILE A 169 18.54 -16.02 19.86
CA ILE A 169 18.05 -14.78 19.26
C ILE A 169 16.53 -14.77 19.13
N PRO A 170 15.85 -15.83 18.62
CA PRO A 170 14.39 -15.79 18.44
C PRO A 170 13.62 -15.68 19.75
N LYS A 171 14.03 -16.41 20.79
CA LYS A 171 13.43 -16.26 22.13
C LYS A 171 13.72 -14.91 22.76
N ALA A 172 14.91 -14.34 22.56
CA ALA A 172 15.20 -12.98 23.01
C ALA A 172 14.28 -11.95 22.33
N ILE A 173 14.04 -12.07 21.02
CA ILE A 173 13.07 -11.20 20.33
C ILE A 173 11.66 -11.42 20.88
N GLY A 174 11.24 -12.66 21.10
CA GLY A 174 9.93 -13.00 21.67
C GLY A 174 9.69 -12.40 23.06
N ARG A 175 10.72 -12.36 23.91
CA ARG A 175 10.68 -11.73 25.24
C ARG A 175 10.75 -10.20 25.20
N GLY A 176 11.00 -9.60 24.03
CA GLY A 176 11.19 -8.16 23.89
C GLY A 176 12.58 -7.68 24.32
N ASP A 177 13.57 -8.57 24.45
CA ASP A 177 14.96 -8.22 24.73
C ASP A 177 15.65 -7.48 23.57
N CYS A 178 15.13 -7.69 22.35
CA CYS A 178 15.59 -7.10 21.09
C CYS A 178 14.38 -6.89 20.18
N GLY A 179 14.42 -5.86 19.32
CA GLY A 179 13.39 -5.65 18.29
C GLY A 179 13.72 -6.32 16.95
N ALA A 180 14.99 -6.65 16.74
CA ALA A 180 15.50 -7.31 15.53
C ALA A 180 16.64 -8.26 15.86
N GLY A 181 16.94 -9.19 14.95
CA GLY A 181 18.05 -10.12 15.11
C GLY A 181 18.82 -10.35 13.80
N ILE A 182 20.13 -10.52 13.86
CA ILE A 182 20.93 -10.93 12.70
C ILE A 182 21.29 -12.40 12.84
N LEU A 183 20.74 -13.23 11.94
CA LEU A 183 20.97 -14.68 11.92
C LEU A 183 21.56 -15.13 10.57
N GLN A 184 22.21 -16.29 10.62
CA GLN A 184 22.60 -17.06 9.44
C GLN A 184 21.35 -17.64 8.77
N GLU A 185 21.40 -17.85 7.45
CA GLU A 185 20.26 -18.37 6.68
C GLU A 185 19.80 -19.75 7.20
N THR A 186 20.73 -20.65 7.46
CA THR A 186 20.46 -21.97 8.05
C THR A 186 19.83 -21.91 9.45
N ALA A 187 20.14 -20.86 10.22
CA ALA A 187 19.54 -20.64 11.54
C ALA A 187 18.10 -20.11 11.40
N ILE A 188 17.82 -19.28 10.39
CA ILE A 188 16.46 -18.82 10.07
C ILE A 188 15.61 -20.01 9.61
N GLU A 189 16.14 -20.84 8.71
CA GLU A 189 15.47 -22.07 8.27
C GLU A 189 15.19 -23.02 9.46
N GLY A 190 16.18 -23.26 10.31
CA GLY A 190 16.00 -24.09 11.51
C GLY A 190 15.00 -23.51 12.51
N MET A 191 14.97 -22.20 12.66
CA MET A 191 13.98 -21.49 13.47
C MET A 191 12.57 -21.66 12.90
N HIS A 192 12.37 -21.41 11.60
CA HIS A 192 11.08 -21.57 10.92
C HIS A 192 10.63 -23.03 10.81
N ALA A 193 11.56 -23.98 10.85
CA ALA A 193 11.26 -25.40 10.98
C ALA A 193 10.87 -25.83 12.42
N GLY A 194 10.77 -24.88 13.35
CA GLY A 194 10.40 -25.13 14.75
C GLY A 194 11.49 -25.79 15.59
N ARG A 195 12.70 -26.00 15.04
CA ARG A 195 13.78 -26.71 15.73
C ARG A 195 14.23 -25.97 16.99
N PHE A 196 14.23 -24.64 16.95
CA PHE A 196 14.63 -23.84 18.11
C PHE A 196 13.56 -23.90 19.20
N SER A 197 12.28 -23.81 18.85
CA SER A 197 11.17 -23.99 19.79
C SER A 197 11.22 -25.35 20.50
N VAL A 198 11.38 -26.43 19.74
CA VAL A 198 11.51 -27.79 20.30
C VAL A 198 12.75 -27.89 21.19
N GLY A 199 13.88 -27.32 20.77
CA GLY A 199 15.11 -27.31 21.56
C GLY A 199 14.99 -26.53 22.87
N ASP A 200 14.36 -25.36 22.83
CA ASP A 200 14.12 -24.51 24.00
C ASP A 200 13.18 -25.19 25.00
N CYS A 201 12.05 -25.75 24.53
CA CYS A 201 11.11 -26.50 25.38
C CYS A 201 11.75 -27.73 26.03
N LYS A 202 12.62 -28.45 25.31
CA LYS A 202 13.37 -29.57 25.87
C LYS A 202 14.31 -29.15 27.01
N LEU A 203 14.90 -27.96 26.94
CA LEU A 203 15.73 -27.44 28.03
C LEU A 203 14.89 -27.09 29.28
N VAL A 204 13.62 -26.73 29.09
CA VAL A 204 12.66 -26.59 30.19
C VAL A 204 12.33 -27.95 30.82
N ASP A 205 12.08 -28.96 29.99
CA ASP A 205 11.82 -30.33 30.46
C ASP A 205 13.01 -30.91 31.24
N ASP A 206 14.23 -30.56 30.83
CA ASP A 206 15.48 -30.91 31.52
C ASP A 206 15.71 -30.10 32.82
N GLY A 207 14.88 -29.10 33.13
CA GLY A 207 15.06 -28.20 34.28
C GLY A 207 16.24 -27.24 34.17
N LYS A 208 16.76 -27.01 32.95
CA LYS A 208 17.90 -26.11 32.70
C LYS A 208 17.47 -24.66 32.46
N LEU A 209 16.24 -24.45 32.01
CA LEU A 209 15.64 -23.15 31.76
C LEU A 209 14.23 -23.10 32.34
N THR A 210 13.78 -21.91 32.71
CA THR A 210 12.37 -21.67 33.04
C THR A 210 11.54 -21.50 31.76
N GLU A 211 10.22 -21.70 31.84
CA GLU A 211 9.30 -21.51 30.70
C GLU A 211 9.37 -20.09 30.13
N GLU A 212 9.48 -19.09 31.00
CA GLU A 212 9.61 -17.68 30.62
C GLU A 212 10.94 -17.41 29.90
N GLU A 213 12.04 -18.00 30.37
CA GLU A 213 13.34 -17.83 29.74
C GLU A 213 13.43 -18.50 28.38
N ALA A 214 12.84 -19.69 28.25
CA ALA A 214 12.81 -20.46 27.01
C ALA A 214 11.80 -19.90 26.00
N TYR A 215 10.84 -19.09 26.45
CA TYR A 215 9.65 -18.71 25.67
C TYR A 215 9.01 -19.97 25.06
N CYS A 216 8.85 -21.02 25.88
CA CYS A 216 8.32 -22.29 25.42
C CYS A 216 6.79 -22.21 25.33
N VAL A 217 6.23 -22.48 24.15
CA VAL A 217 4.78 -22.57 23.95
C VAL A 217 4.45 -24.01 23.58
N ARG A 218 3.52 -24.61 24.32
CA ARG A 218 3.06 -25.98 24.08
C ARG A 218 1.66 -26.00 23.49
N ASP A 219 1.35 -27.06 22.75
CA ASP A 219 0.01 -27.32 22.23
C ASP A 219 -0.89 -27.99 23.29
N GLU A 220 -2.11 -28.37 22.90
CA GLU A 220 -3.07 -29.05 23.79
C GLU A 220 -2.59 -30.43 24.26
N ASN A 221 -1.66 -31.05 23.54
CA ASN A 221 -1.07 -32.35 23.87
C ASN A 221 0.14 -32.22 24.79
N GLY A 222 0.61 -30.99 25.05
CA GLY A 222 1.82 -30.71 25.82
C GLY A 222 3.11 -30.78 24.98
N ASP A 223 3.01 -30.95 23.66
CA ASP A 223 4.13 -30.96 22.75
C ASP A 223 4.57 -29.52 22.41
N ALA A 224 5.85 -29.33 22.11
CA ALA A 224 6.39 -28.03 21.76
C ALA A 224 5.83 -27.55 20.41
N ARG A 225 5.24 -26.36 20.39
CA ARG A 225 4.71 -25.76 19.15
C ARG A 225 5.84 -25.39 18.20
N THR A 226 5.84 -26.00 17.02
CA THR A 226 6.83 -25.76 15.97
C THR A 226 6.61 -24.43 15.25
N ASP A 227 5.41 -23.86 15.34
CA ASP A 227 5.04 -22.60 14.70
C ASP A 227 5.31 -21.34 15.56
N ARG A 228 5.93 -21.52 16.73
CA ARG A 228 6.24 -20.45 17.69
C ARG A 228 6.93 -19.26 17.05
N ASP A 229 7.93 -19.51 16.20
CA ASP A 229 8.82 -18.47 15.65
C ASP A 229 8.33 -17.89 14.32
N CYS A 230 7.14 -18.27 13.84
CA CYS A 230 6.64 -17.89 12.53
C CYS A 230 6.18 -16.44 12.43
N TYR A 231 6.01 -15.76 13.56
CA TYR A 231 5.80 -14.31 13.60
C TYR A 231 7.08 -13.51 13.27
N LEU A 232 8.25 -14.16 13.20
CA LEU A 232 9.50 -13.51 12.80
C LEU A 232 9.64 -13.60 11.29
N ALA A 233 9.61 -12.46 10.60
CA ALA A 233 9.83 -12.42 9.17
C ALA A 233 11.23 -11.88 8.83
N ARG A 234 11.75 -12.35 7.69
CA ARG A 234 13.02 -11.91 7.14
C ARG A 234 12.89 -10.49 6.61
N ALA A 235 13.84 -9.64 7.02
CA ALA A 235 14.00 -8.27 6.58
C ALA A 235 15.35 -8.10 5.85
N GLY A 236 15.28 -7.64 4.60
CA GLY A 236 16.44 -7.30 3.78
C GLY A 236 17.28 -8.49 3.30
N ASP A 237 18.41 -8.13 2.70
CA ASP A 237 19.31 -9.04 2.00
C ASP A 237 20.43 -9.58 2.90
N LEU A 238 21.29 -10.40 2.29
CA LEU A 238 22.51 -10.90 2.92
C LEU A 238 23.45 -9.73 3.25
N ILE A 239 23.70 -9.51 4.54
CA ILE A 239 24.59 -8.44 5.04
C ILE A 239 26.05 -8.80 4.81
N MET A 240 26.42 -10.05 5.10
CA MET A 240 27.77 -10.55 4.94
C MET A 240 27.78 -12.05 4.69
N SER A 241 28.77 -12.53 3.95
CA SER A 241 29.10 -13.95 3.82
C SER A 241 30.39 -14.24 4.59
N VAL A 242 30.39 -15.31 5.39
CA VAL A 242 31.60 -15.80 6.07
C VAL A 242 32.13 -16.99 5.28
N PRO A 243 33.27 -16.88 4.60
CA PRO A 243 33.83 -18.01 3.86
C PRO A 243 34.34 -19.06 4.85
N LEU A 244 33.95 -20.32 4.64
CA LEU A 244 34.54 -21.45 5.35
C LEU A 244 35.92 -21.75 4.76
N SER A 245 36.95 -21.66 5.59
CA SER A 245 38.32 -21.98 5.21
C SER A 245 38.74 -23.28 5.89
N VAL A 246 39.09 -24.29 5.08
CA VAL A 246 39.59 -25.58 5.58
C VAL A 246 41.06 -25.68 5.18
N PRO A 247 41.99 -25.99 6.10
CA PRO A 247 43.38 -26.20 5.74
C PRO A 247 43.49 -27.47 4.90
N ILE A 248 43.91 -27.31 3.65
CA ILE A 248 44.08 -28.41 2.68
C ILE A 248 45.55 -28.46 2.28
N ARG A 249 46.13 -29.66 2.22
CA ARG A 249 47.49 -29.82 1.69
C ARG A 249 47.54 -29.34 0.25
N THR A 250 48.59 -28.63 -0.13
CA THR A 250 48.72 -27.98 -1.45
C THR A 250 48.59 -28.94 -2.63
N ASP A 251 48.99 -30.20 -2.46
CA ASP A 251 48.87 -31.26 -3.47
C ASP A 251 47.42 -31.75 -3.66
N LEU A 252 46.55 -31.54 -2.68
CA LEU A 252 45.14 -31.93 -2.73
C LEU A 252 44.20 -30.79 -3.14
N VAL A 253 44.66 -29.53 -3.14
CA VAL A 253 43.80 -28.36 -3.40
C VAL A 253 43.10 -28.47 -4.76
N GLN A 254 43.84 -28.84 -5.81
CA GLN A 254 43.26 -28.95 -7.16
C GLN A 254 42.28 -30.12 -7.27
N SER A 255 42.66 -31.28 -6.72
CA SER A 255 41.84 -32.50 -6.75
C SER A 255 40.55 -32.33 -5.94
N LEU A 256 40.63 -31.75 -4.74
CA LEU A 256 39.48 -31.47 -3.89
C LEU A 256 38.59 -30.38 -4.51
N GLY A 257 39.18 -29.33 -5.07
CA GLY A 257 38.43 -28.28 -5.75
C GLY A 257 37.71 -28.76 -7.02
N TRP A 258 38.26 -29.76 -7.73
CA TRP A 258 37.55 -30.43 -8.82
C TRP A 258 36.44 -31.34 -8.29
N ALA A 259 36.71 -32.12 -7.24
CA ALA A 259 35.73 -33.02 -6.63
C ALA A 259 34.50 -32.25 -6.11
N ILE A 260 34.70 -31.15 -5.38
CA ILE A 260 33.61 -30.30 -4.87
C ILE A 260 32.77 -29.72 -6.02
N ARG A 261 33.43 -29.23 -7.09
CA ARG A 261 32.70 -28.69 -8.25
C ARG A 261 31.90 -29.77 -8.97
N LYS A 262 32.48 -30.96 -9.11
CA LYS A 262 31.81 -32.11 -9.74
C LYS A 262 30.60 -32.53 -8.93
N THR A 263 30.71 -32.66 -7.60
CA THR A 263 29.57 -33.05 -6.75
C THR A 263 28.46 -31.99 -6.75
N LEU A 264 28.81 -30.70 -6.82
CA LEU A 264 27.83 -29.63 -7.01
C LEU A 264 27.13 -29.72 -8.38
N GLN A 265 27.88 -29.98 -9.46
CA GLN A 265 27.32 -30.09 -10.81
C GLN A 265 26.43 -31.33 -10.99
N GLU A 266 26.76 -32.43 -10.32
CA GLU A 266 25.99 -33.67 -10.32
C GLU A 266 24.72 -33.59 -9.45
N GLY A 267 24.51 -32.50 -8.71
CA GLY A 267 23.34 -32.34 -7.84
C GLY A 267 23.38 -33.19 -6.56
N VAL A 268 24.53 -33.80 -6.25
CA VAL A 268 24.70 -34.68 -5.07
C VAL A 268 24.40 -33.92 -3.77
N VAL A 269 24.68 -32.61 -3.73
CA VAL A 269 24.36 -31.78 -2.56
C VAL A 269 22.84 -31.65 -2.37
N ASP A 270 22.08 -31.53 -3.45
CA ASP A 270 20.62 -31.39 -3.37
C ASP A 270 19.95 -32.75 -3.06
N GLU A 271 20.48 -33.85 -3.58
CA GLU A 271 20.10 -35.21 -3.16
C GLU A 271 20.43 -35.45 -1.67
N GLY A 272 21.59 -34.95 -1.23
CA GLY A 272 21.98 -34.97 0.18
C GLY A 272 20.98 -34.22 1.05
N LYS A 273 20.55 -33.01 0.65
CA LYS A 273 19.51 -32.25 1.37
C LYS A 273 18.20 -33.04 1.49
N ALA A 274 17.77 -33.70 0.41
CA ALA A 274 16.56 -34.51 0.42
C ALA A 274 16.70 -35.73 1.37
N THR A 275 17.86 -36.39 1.32
CA THR A 275 18.17 -37.56 2.16
C THR A 275 18.24 -37.19 3.64
N PHE A 276 18.82 -36.03 3.96
CA PHE A 276 18.94 -35.50 5.32
C PHE A 276 17.81 -34.52 5.69
N SER A 277 16.65 -34.61 5.04
CA SER A 277 15.46 -33.80 5.34
C SER A 277 14.99 -33.94 6.79
N GLN A 278 15.27 -35.05 7.47
CA GLN A 278 15.01 -35.17 8.91
C GLN A 278 15.90 -34.26 9.77
N THR A 279 17.09 -33.90 9.27
CA THR A 279 18.03 -32.99 9.93
C THR A 279 17.77 -31.52 9.54
N LEU A 280 17.17 -31.32 8.37
CA LEU A 280 16.71 -30.06 7.81
C LEU A 280 15.19 -30.15 7.57
N PRO A 281 14.39 -30.23 8.65
CA PRO A 281 12.94 -30.34 8.49
C PRO A 281 12.42 -29.18 7.65
N PRO A 282 11.39 -29.41 6.82
CA PRO A 282 10.74 -28.32 6.12
C PRO A 282 10.26 -27.27 7.13
N PRO A 283 10.15 -26.00 6.73
CA PRO A 283 9.61 -24.97 7.60
C PRO A 283 8.24 -25.41 8.14
N ALA A 284 8.10 -25.36 9.46
CA ALA A 284 6.88 -25.67 10.19
C ALA A 284 5.94 -24.46 10.23
N CYS A 285 6.49 -23.27 10.01
CA CYS A 285 5.73 -22.12 9.55
C CYS A 285 5.05 -22.52 8.26
N GLY A 286 3.73 -22.76 8.36
CA GLY A 286 2.99 -23.61 7.45
C GLY A 286 3.23 -23.36 5.96
N GLU A 287 3.00 -24.41 5.18
CA GLU A 287 2.71 -24.26 3.75
C GLU A 287 1.45 -23.40 3.49
N ASP A 288 0.73 -22.98 4.53
CA ASP A 288 -0.17 -21.82 4.58
C ASP A 288 0.62 -20.48 4.54
N GLY A 289 1.61 -20.40 3.67
CA GLY A 289 1.49 -19.50 2.55
C GLY A 289 1.68 -17.99 2.71
N SER A 290 1.95 -17.48 3.91
CA SER A 290 2.12 -16.03 4.06
C SER A 290 3.33 -15.44 3.31
N LEU A 291 4.34 -16.25 2.96
CA LEU A 291 5.50 -15.81 2.17
C LEU A 291 5.65 -16.55 0.82
N GLU A 292 5.36 -17.86 0.74
CA GLU A 292 5.45 -18.61 -0.53
C GLU A 292 4.10 -18.74 -1.26
N GLU A 293 2.96 -18.64 -0.57
CA GLU A 293 1.62 -18.54 -1.19
C GLU A 293 1.24 -17.09 -1.51
N ALA A 294 1.91 -16.09 -0.92
CA ALA A 294 2.00 -14.76 -1.51
C ALA A 294 2.68 -14.79 -2.91
N ALA A 295 3.54 -15.78 -3.17
CA ALA A 295 4.16 -16.02 -4.47
C ALA A 295 3.38 -17.01 -5.37
N LYS A 296 2.70 -18.02 -4.80
CA LYS A 296 1.89 -19.02 -5.55
C LYS A 296 0.42 -18.59 -5.80
N ASN A 297 -0.19 -17.84 -4.88
CA ASN A 297 -1.53 -17.24 -4.98
C ASN A 297 -1.47 -15.73 -4.67
N PRO A 298 -0.86 -14.89 -5.53
CA PRO A 298 -0.77 -13.44 -5.33
C PRO A 298 -2.13 -12.75 -5.14
N LEU A 299 -3.26 -13.40 -5.45
CA LEU A 299 -4.59 -12.84 -5.23
C LEU A 299 -5.01 -12.71 -3.76
N GLU A 300 -4.51 -13.54 -2.84
CA GLU A 300 -4.93 -13.49 -1.43
C GLU A 300 -4.17 -12.44 -0.60
N SER A 301 -2.89 -12.22 -0.87
CA SER A 301 -2.12 -11.09 -0.31
C SER A 301 -2.58 -9.72 -0.86
N LEU A 302 -3.27 -9.72 -2.00
CA LEU A 302 -3.95 -8.55 -2.58
C LEU A 302 -5.39 -8.35 -2.08
N ARG A 303 -5.92 -9.21 -1.20
CA ARG A 303 -7.22 -8.92 -0.56
C ARG A 303 -7.05 -7.70 0.34
N LEU A 304 -7.46 -6.54 -0.16
CA LEU A 304 -7.49 -5.32 0.62
C LEU A 304 -8.37 -5.56 1.86
N PRO A 305 -7.81 -5.46 3.09
CA PRO A 305 -8.62 -5.60 4.28
C PRO A 305 -9.72 -4.55 4.25
N ALA A 306 -10.93 -4.91 4.68
CA ALA A 306 -12.09 -4.00 4.67
C ALA A 306 -11.79 -2.66 5.38
N ASN A 307 -10.91 -2.70 6.38
CA ASN A 307 -10.43 -1.52 7.12
C ASN A 307 -9.69 -0.50 6.23
N SER A 308 -9.06 -0.93 5.13
CA SER A 308 -8.40 -0.03 4.17
C SER A 308 -9.38 0.74 3.30
N MET A 309 -10.60 0.25 3.12
CA MET A 309 -11.66 0.90 2.34
C MET A 309 -12.57 1.79 3.20
N LEU A 310 -12.46 1.70 4.53
CA LEU A 310 -13.36 2.40 5.44
C LEU A 310 -13.27 3.94 5.33
N GLY A 311 -12.08 4.48 5.05
CA GLY A 311 -11.90 5.91 4.83
C GLY A 311 -12.62 6.42 3.57
N THR A 312 -12.52 5.70 2.45
CA THR A 312 -13.16 6.10 1.19
C THR A 312 -14.68 5.95 1.25
N THR A 313 -15.20 4.93 1.91
CA THR A 313 -16.65 4.74 2.10
C THR A 313 -17.25 5.84 2.97
N ILE A 314 -16.59 6.23 4.07
CA ILE A 314 -17.06 7.35 4.92
C ILE A 314 -17.12 8.65 4.13
N ILE A 315 -16.07 8.98 3.37
CA ILE A 315 -16.04 10.21 2.56
C ILE A 315 -17.17 10.22 1.52
N SER A 316 -17.39 9.09 0.85
CA SER A 316 -18.47 8.94 -0.14
C SER A 316 -19.86 9.12 0.48
N ILE A 317 -20.11 8.46 1.62
CA ILE A 317 -21.38 8.60 2.36
C ILE A 317 -21.59 10.05 2.79
N PHE A 318 -20.56 10.71 3.33
CA PHE A 318 -20.64 12.09 3.74
C PHE A 318 -21.02 13.04 2.59
N VAL A 319 -20.38 12.88 1.42
CA VAL A 319 -20.69 13.69 0.23
C VAL A 319 -22.11 13.43 -0.27
N MET A 320 -22.57 12.18 -0.27
CA MET A 320 -23.96 11.84 -0.64
C MET A 320 -24.98 12.43 0.33
N VAL A 321 -24.74 12.36 1.63
CA VAL A 321 -25.60 12.97 2.65
C VAL A 321 -25.64 14.49 2.48
N LEU A 322 -24.48 15.13 2.25
CA LEU A 322 -24.42 16.55 1.97
C LEU A 322 -25.24 16.92 0.73
N ALA A 323 -25.17 16.13 -0.35
CA ALA A 323 -25.98 16.35 -1.54
C ALA A 323 -27.50 16.24 -1.25
N LEU A 324 -27.91 15.25 -0.44
CA LEU A 324 -29.31 15.12 -0.01
C LEU A 324 -29.76 16.29 0.86
N LEU A 325 -28.91 16.77 1.77
CA LEU A 325 -29.20 17.95 2.59
C LEU A 325 -29.33 19.21 1.74
N LEU A 326 -28.43 19.42 0.77
CA LEU A 326 -28.50 20.54 -0.17
C LEU A 326 -29.77 20.48 -1.03
N SER A 327 -30.15 19.29 -1.50
CA SER A 327 -31.41 19.09 -2.23
C SER A 327 -32.64 19.35 -1.35
N ALA A 328 -32.64 18.88 -0.10
CA ALA A 328 -33.72 19.15 0.85
C ALA A 328 -33.84 20.64 1.19
N LEU A 329 -32.71 21.35 1.30
CA LEU A 329 -32.68 22.81 1.48
C LEU A 329 -33.26 23.55 0.27
N GLU A 330 -32.92 23.13 -0.95
CA GLU A 330 -33.49 23.68 -2.18
C GLU A 330 -35.01 23.47 -2.25
N ILE A 331 -35.49 22.28 -1.91
CA ILE A 331 -36.92 21.97 -1.83
C ILE A 331 -37.61 22.83 -0.77
N HIS A 332 -37.03 22.97 0.42
CA HIS A 332 -37.64 23.73 1.51
C HIS A 332 -37.66 25.24 1.23
N THR A 333 -36.58 25.79 0.69
CA THR A 333 -36.48 27.23 0.42
C THR A 333 -37.23 27.65 -0.84
N GLY A 334 -37.56 26.70 -1.73
CA GLY A 334 -38.18 26.97 -3.03
C GLY A 334 -37.30 27.83 -3.95
N LYS A 335 -36.03 28.01 -3.60
CA LYS A 335 -35.03 28.79 -4.31
C LYS A 335 -33.86 27.89 -4.64
N THR A 336 -33.34 28.05 -5.84
CA THR A 336 -32.12 27.34 -6.23
C THR A 336 -30.95 27.82 -5.36
N ILE A 337 -29.97 26.97 -5.09
CA ILE A 337 -28.77 27.36 -4.31
C ILE A 337 -28.06 28.56 -4.96
N GLN A 338 -28.14 28.70 -6.29
CA GLN A 338 -27.63 29.85 -7.04
C GLN A 338 -28.38 31.16 -6.69
N GLU A 339 -29.67 31.08 -6.40
CA GLU A 339 -30.47 32.22 -5.91
C GLU A 339 -30.16 32.58 -4.47
N ILE A 340 -29.89 31.58 -3.61
CA ILE A 340 -29.54 31.80 -2.21
C ILE A 340 -28.15 32.43 -2.07
N LEU A 341 -27.19 32.00 -2.90
CA LEU A 341 -25.84 32.55 -2.94
C LEU A 341 -25.77 33.94 -3.61
N GLY A 342 -26.90 34.50 -4.04
CA GLY A 342 -26.95 35.84 -4.65
C GLY A 342 -26.37 35.91 -6.07
N CYS A 343 -26.16 34.77 -6.73
CA CYS A 343 -25.64 34.69 -8.10
C CYS A 343 -26.73 34.82 -9.18
N ALA A 344 -28.00 34.93 -8.79
CA ALA A 344 -29.15 34.79 -9.70
C ALA A 344 -29.49 36.00 -10.60
N ASN A 345 -28.73 37.10 -10.56
CA ASN A 345 -29.12 38.32 -11.26
C ASN A 345 -28.78 38.37 -12.78
N LEU A 346 -28.65 37.20 -13.43
CA LEU A 346 -28.29 37.09 -14.85
C LEU A 346 -29.21 36.14 -15.63
N ARG A 347 -30.47 35.98 -15.19
CA ARG A 347 -31.50 35.39 -16.06
C ARG A 347 -31.92 36.47 -17.06
N ASP A 348 -31.33 36.39 -18.26
CA ASP A 348 -31.62 37.31 -19.36
C ASP A 348 -33.14 37.29 -19.66
N PRO A 349 -33.87 38.40 -19.49
CA PRO A 349 -35.33 38.44 -19.64
C PRO A 349 -35.81 38.14 -21.08
N ASP A 350 -34.91 38.09 -22.07
CA ASP A 350 -35.28 37.91 -23.47
C ASP A 350 -35.76 36.49 -23.84
N MET A 351 -35.42 35.46 -23.06
CA MET A 351 -35.87 34.08 -23.33
C MET A 351 -37.34 33.82 -22.96
N ALA A 352 -37.96 34.66 -22.13
CA ALA A 352 -39.39 34.57 -21.84
C ALA A 352 -40.28 35.05 -23.02
N GLY A 353 -39.69 35.80 -23.97
CA GLY A 353 -40.40 36.31 -25.15
C GLY A 353 -40.58 35.29 -26.27
N GLU A 354 -39.71 34.28 -26.36
CA GLU A 354 -39.67 33.36 -27.52
C GLU A 354 -40.58 32.14 -27.37
N GLU A 355 -40.82 31.65 -26.15
CA GLU A 355 -41.83 30.60 -25.92
C GLU A 355 -43.26 31.11 -26.20
N ARG A 356 -43.55 32.39 -25.94
CA ARG A 356 -44.84 33.01 -26.30
C ARG A 356 -45.06 33.06 -27.82
N LYS A 357 -44.00 33.25 -28.62
CA LYS A 357 -44.10 33.26 -30.09
C LYS A 357 -44.28 31.86 -30.69
N LYS A 358 -43.72 30.80 -30.08
CA LYS A 358 -43.95 29.40 -30.53
C LYS A 358 -45.36 28.90 -30.19
N GLY A 359 -45.93 29.32 -29.06
CA GLY A 359 -47.35 29.06 -28.75
C GLY A 359 -48.31 29.76 -29.71
N GLN A 360 -48.01 30.99 -30.10
CA GLN A 360 -48.90 31.80 -30.96
C GLN A 360 -48.81 31.45 -32.45
N ARG A 361 -47.67 30.90 -32.93
CA ARG A 361 -47.55 30.39 -34.32
C ARG A 361 -48.24 29.03 -34.55
N ARG A 362 -48.48 28.23 -33.50
CA ARG A 362 -49.24 26.97 -33.63
C ARG A 362 -50.76 27.18 -33.72
N ALA A 363 -51.27 28.35 -33.36
CA ALA A 363 -52.71 28.65 -33.41
C ALA A 363 -53.21 29.21 -34.77
N LEU A 364 -52.33 29.41 -35.75
CA LEU A 364 -52.63 30.06 -37.03
C LEU A 364 -52.40 29.18 -38.27
N ALA A 365 -52.26 27.86 -38.10
CA ALA A 365 -52.24 26.94 -39.25
C ALA A 365 -53.69 26.67 -39.71
N PRO A 366 -54.09 27.05 -40.94
CA PRO A 366 -55.42 26.78 -41.45
C PRO A 366 -55.59 25.29 -41.74
N SER A 367 -56.68 24.73 -41.23
CA SER A 367 -57.18 23.39 -41.57
C SER A 367 -57.53 23.34 -43.07
N GLY A 368 -56.61 22.77 -43.85
CA GLY A 368 -56.77 22.52 -45.28
C GLY A 368 -57.69 21.32 -45.52
N SER A 369 -58.90 21.64 -45.97
CA SER A 369 -60.01 20.79 -46.39
C SER A 369 -59.65 19.73 -47.45
N MET A 370 -60.34 18.59 -47.35
CA MET A 370 -60.46 17.51 -48.35
C MET A 370 -60.74 18.02 -49.77
N ARG A 371 -60.20 17.32 -50.77
CA ARG A 371 -61.00 16.85 -51.94
C ARG A 371 -60.27 15.76 -52.74
N ASN A 372 -61.01 14.66 -52.86
CA ASN A 372 -61.08 13.61 -53.89
C ASN A 372 -59.83 12.85 -54.31
#